data_AF-A0A2V8E404-F1
#
_entry.id   AF-A0A2V8E404-F1
#
_cell.length_a   1.000
_cell.length_b   1.000
_cell.length_c   1.000
_cell.angle_alpha   90.00
_cell.angle_beta   90.00
_cell.angle_gamma   90.00
#
_symmetry.space_group_name_H-M   'P 1'
#
loop_
_entity.id
_entity.type
_entity.pdbx_description
1 polymer ?
#
loop_
_entity_poly.entity_id
_entity_poly.type
_entity_poly.pdbx_seq_one_letter_code
_entity_poly.pdbx_strand_id
1 'polypeptide(L)' 'MGQRLLDLGTGTGALARRFAANGCHVVGVDISRPSLIQAKQQDPPTRNTTAGSIRDAGHAAPALT' A
#
# COMPACT_ATOMS: atom_id res chain seq x y z
N MET A 1 -17.66 -6.95 2.19
CA MET A 1 -16.73 -6.11 2.98
C MET A 1 -15.30 -6.44 2.56
N GLY A 2 -14.50 -5.46 2.15
CA GLY A 2 -13.09 -5.66 1.76
C GLY A 2 -12.15 -5.42 2.95
N GLN A 3 -11.10 -6.22 3.08
CA GLN A 3 -10.12 -6.09 4.17
C GLN A 3 -9.19 -4.89 3.94
N ARG A 4 -8.67 -4.29 5.02
CA ARG A 4 -7.65 -3.23 4.97
C ARG A 4 -6.31 -3.83 5.35
N LEU A 5 -5.30 -3.67 4.49
CA LEU A 5 -3.97 -4.25 4.66
C LEU A 5 -2.90 -3.15 4.64
N LEU A 6 -1.93 -3.26 5.54
CA LEU A 6 -0.68 -2.50 5.51
C LEU A 6 0.45 -3.44 5.10
N ASP A 7 1.12 -3.15 3.99
CA ASP A 7 2.26 -3.91 3.47
C ASP A 7 3.57 -3.17 3.80
N LEU A 8 4.31 -3.68 4.78
CA LEU A 8 5.54 -3.06 5.30
C LEU A 8 6.78 -3.63 4.60
N GLY A 9 7.53 -2.77 3.91
CA GLY A 9 8.56 -3.20 2.98
C GLY A 9 7.95 -3.68 1.66
N THR A 10 7.00 -2.91 1.11
CA THR A 10 6.22 -3.30 -0.07
C THR A 10 7.08 -3.51 -1.33
N GLY A 11 8.31 -2.99 -1.33
CA GLY A 11 9.21 -3.05 -2.47
C GLY A 11 8.58 -2.41 -3.69
N THR A 12 8.48 -3.18 -4.79
CA THR A 12 7.82 -2.75 -6.02
C THR A 12 6.31 -3.01 -6.03
N GLY A 13 5.70 -3.36 -4.89
CA GLY A 13 4.25 -3.49 -4.72
C GLY A 13 3.64 -4.80 -5.22
N ALA A 14 4.43 -5.85 -5.46
CA ALA A 14 3.93 -7.10 -6.03
C ALA A 14 2.88 -7.79 -5.14
N LEU A 15 3.12 -7.86 -3.82
CA LEU A 15 2.18 -8.46 -2.88
C LEU A 15 0.96 -7.55 -2.66
N ALA A 16 1.18 -6.25 -2.46
CA ALA A 16 0.11 -5.26 -2.34
C ALA A 16 -0.89 -5.32 -3.51
N ARG A 17 -0.41 -5.38 -4.75
CA ARG A 17 -1.27 -5.50 -5.93
C ARG A 17 -2.10 -6.78 -5.96
N ARG A 18 -1.54 -7.91 -5.51
CA ARG A 18 -2.30 -9.18 -5.44
C ARG A 18 -3.45 -9.07 -4.43
N PHE A 19 -3.21 -8.44 -3.28
CA PHE A 19 -4.29 -8.21 -2.31
C PHE A 19 -5.34 -7.21 -2.82
N ALA A 20 -4.91 -6.15 -3.51
CA ALA A 20 -5.82 -5.20 -4.15
C ALA A 20 -6.69 -5.87 -5.22
N ALA A 21 -6.12 -6.74 -6.06
CA ALA A 21 -6.85 -7.53 -7.06
C ALA A 21 -7.89 -8.49 -6.43
N ASN A 22 -7.67 -8.92 -5.17
CA ASN A 22 -8.62 -9.72 -4.40
C ASN A 22 -9.61 -8.86 -3.58
N GLY A 23 -9.71 -7.55 -3.86
CA GLY A 23 -10.69 -6.66 -3.24
C GLY A 23 -10.29 -6.08 -1.88
N CYS A 24 -9.02 -6.20 -1.49
CA CYS A 24 -8.50 -5.51 -0.31
C CYS A 24 -8.20 -4.04 -0.62
N HIS A 25 -8.26 -3.19 0.39
CA HIS A 25 -7.70 -1.84 0.35
C HIS A 25 -6.30 -1.89 0.97
N VAL A 26 -5.27 -1.63 0.15
CA VAL A 26 -3.88 -1.83 0.57
C VAL A 26 -3.14 -0.49 0.61
N VAL A 27 -2.37 -0.29 1.68
CA VAL A 27 -1.36 0.75 1.77
C VAL A 27 0.00 0.08 1.78
N GLY A 28 0.81 0.32 0.75
CA GLY A 28 2.18 -0.19 0.65
C GLY A 28 3.19 0.87 1.11
N VAL A 29 4.15 0.48 1.94
CA VAL A 29 5.16 1.37 2.53
C VAL A 29 6.55 0.78 2.32
N ASP A 30 7.51 1.61 1.88
CA ASP A 30 8.91 1.22 1.74
C ASP A 30 9.85 2.40 2.02
N ILE A 31 11.08 2.12 2.45
CA ILE A 31 12.13 3.14 2.63
C ILE A 31 12.86 3.43 1.32
N SER A 32 12.86 2.49 0.37
CA SER A 32 13.47 2.59 -0.94
C SER A 32 12.63 3.45 -1.87
N ARG A 33 13.00 4.71 -2.03
CA ARG A 33 12.36 5.63 -2.99
C ARG A 33 12.33 5.07 -4.43
N PRO A 34 13.39 4.45 -4.97
CA PRO A 34 13.33 3.83 -6.29
C PRO A 34 12.26 2.73 -6.39
N SER A 35 12.13 1.89 -5.36
CA SER A 35 11.13 0.82 -5.32
C SER A 35 9.71 1.38 -5.31
N LEU A 36 9.44 2.47 -4.56
CA LEU A 36 8.13 3.13 -4.55
C LEU A 36 7.78 3.78 -5.90
N ILE A 37 8.76 4.38 -6.58
CA ILE A 37 8.54 4.92 -7.93
C ILE A 37 8.10 3.79 -8.87
N GLN A 38 8.81 2.65 -8.83
CA GLN A 38 8.46 1.49 -9.64
C GLN A 38 7.10 0.90 -9.23
N ALA A 39 6.80 0.82 -7.94
CA ALA A 39 5.51 0.35 -7.44
C ALA A 39 4.35 1.19 -8.00
N LYS A 40 4.50 2.53 -7.99
CA LYS A 40 3.52 3.46 -8.54
C LYS A 40 3.37 3.34 -10.06
N GLN A 41 4.45 3.12 -10.79
CA GLN A 41 4.39 2.90 -12.25
C GLN A 41 3.66 1.59 -12.61
N GLN A 42 3.74 0.58 -11.74
CA GLN A 42 3.11 -0.72 -11.93
C GLN A 42 1.69 -0.79 -11.35
N ASP A 43 1.24 0.26 -10.66
CA ASP A 43 -0.05 0.25 -9.97
C ASP A 43 -1.19 0.50 -10.97
N PRO A 44 -2.08 -0.49 -11.21
CA PRO A 44 -3.27 -0.24 -12.00
C PRO A 44 -4.22 0.71 -11.24
N PRO A 45 -5.21 1.34 -11.91
CA PRO A 45 -6.23 2.16 -11.25
C PRO A 45 -7.18 1.27 -10.40
N THR A 46 -6.65 0.75 -9.30
CA THR A 46 -7.30 -0.09 -8.30
C THR A 46 -7.18 0.59 -6.93
N ARG A 47 -7.89 0.10 -5.91
CA ARG A 47 -7.83 0.65 -4.54
C ARG A 47 -6.51 0.29 -3.82
N ASN A 48 -5.38 0.67 -4.40
CA ASN A 48 -4.05 0.55 -3.83
C ASN A 48 -3.43 1.95 -3.66
N THR A 49 -2.65 2.15 -2.61
CA THR A 49 -1.93 3.41 -2.37
C THR A 49 -0.50 3.11 -1.95
N THR A 50 0.45 3.70 -2.67
CA THR A 50 1.88 3.64 -2.35
C THR A 50 2.26 4.84 -1.47
N ALA A 51 2.82 4.58 -0.29
CA ALA A 51 3.26 5.56 0.70
C ALA A 51 4.77 5.44 0.97
N GLY A 52 5.36 6.53 1.49
CA GLY A 52 6.79 6.64 1.83
C GLY A 52 7.19 5.80 3.04
N SER A 53 8.17 6.27 3.82
CA SER A 53 8.61 5.59 5.04
C SER A 53 7.47 5.41 6.05
N ILE A 54 7.43 4.25 6.73
CA ILE A 54 6.44 3.98 7.79
C ILE A 54 6.55 4.97 8.96
N ARG A 55 7.74 5.53 9.18
CA ARG A 55 7.96 6.54 10.25
C ARG A 55 7.18 7.82 9.97
N ASP A 56 6.88 8.10 8.71
CA ASP A 56 6.10 9.25 8.25
C ASP A 56 4.61 8.88 8.08
N ALA A 57 4.29 7.59 8.07
CA ALA A 57 2.93 7.08 7.97
C ALA A 57 2.24 7.21 9.33
N GLY A 58 1.50 8.30 9.54
CA GLY A 58 0.66 8.47 10.72
C GLY A 58 -0.36 7.33 10.86
N HIS A 59 -0.47 6.74 12.05
CA HIS A 59 -1.49 5.73 12.35
C HIS A 59 -2.87 6.40 12.49
N ALA A 60 -3.57 6.59 11.38
CA ALA A 60 -5.00 6.88 11.43
C ALA A 60 -5.75 5.56 11.69
N ALA A 61 -5.92 5.21 12.97
CA ALA A 61 -6.93 4.24 13.36
C ALA A 61 -8.29 4.77 12.82
N PRO A 62 -9.03 4.01 12.01
CA PRO A 62 -10.36 4.45 11.62
C PRO A 62 -11.22 4.54 12.89
N ALA A 63 -11.82 5.70 13.13
CA ALA A 63 -12.89 5.80 14.12
C ALA A 63 -13.99 4.80 13.73
N LEU A 64 -14.22 3.81 14.57
CA LEU A 64 -15.35 2.89 14.42
C LEU A 64 -16.61 3.69 14.77
N THR A 65 -17.42 4.01 13.75
CA THR A 65 -18.80 4.48 13.89
C THR A 65 -19.66 3.68 12.92
#